data_AF-A0A5C7TCE1-F1
#
_entry.id   AF-A0A5C7TCE1-F1
#
_cell.length_a   1.000
_cell.length_b   1.000
_cell.length_c   1.000
_cell.angle_alpha   90.00
_cell.angle_beta   90.00
_cell.angle_gamma   90.00
#
_symmetry.space_group_name_H-M   'P 1'
#
loop_
_entity.id
_entity.type
_entity.pdbx_description
1 polymer ?
#
loop_
_entity_poly.entity_id
_entity_poly.type
_entity_poly.pdbx_seq_one_letter_code
_entity_poly.pdbx_strand_id
1 'polypeptide(L)'
;MMELGVREAIWALVGVLSLYLVVILFRLALPRRARAVVEAAPQTQVVEAPPAAVAAAAEPRPALPEIPLAEMNELEIQQLRRDIGQLRTEQDFLRSELVAMRLDMNEIQGTLARAEVQALQPQAPQQYVRPVSPQHSEAMLLAGRGVTAAQIADHCGISVAEAELVCALARAEDGA
;
A
#
# COMPACT_ATOMS: atom_id res chain seq x y z
N MET A 1 -10.52 -26.33 3.17
CA MET A 1 -11.96 -26.37 2.88
C MET A 1 -12.57 -25.04 3.32
N MET A 2 -12.39 -24.00 2.52
CA MET A 2 -13.00 -22.68 2.68
C MET A 2 -12.98 -22.04 1.28
N GLU A 3 -13.87 -22.51 0.40
CA GLU A 3 -14.23 -21.75 -0.79
C GLU A 3 -15.11 -20.58 -0.34
N LEU A 4 -14.52 -19.58 0.30
CA LEU A 4 -15.22 -18.31 0.51
C LEU A 4 -15.30 -17.64 -0.85
N GLY A 5 -16.48 -17.71 -1.45
CA GLY A 5 -16.80 -16.88 -2.60
C GLY A 5 -16.53 -15.40 -2.27
N VAL A 6 -16.06 -14.64 -3.26
CA VAL A 6 -15.77 -13.20 -3.12
C VAL A 6 -16.98 -12.45 -2.51
N ARG A 7 -18.20 -12.90 -2.81
CA ARG A 7 -19.44 -12.38 -2.22
C ARG A 7 -19.47 -12.51 -0.68
N GLU A 8 -19.19 -13.69 -0.14
CA GLU A 8 -19.12 -13.95 1.30
C GLU A 8 -18.03 -13.12 1.97
N ALA A 9 -16.87 -12.96 1.32
CA ALA A 9 -15.80 -12.11 1.81
C ALA A 9 -16.22 -10.62 1.90
N ILE A 10 -16.97 -10.13 0.90
CA ILE A 10 -17.51 -8.76 0.89
C ILE A 10 -18.52 -8.58 2.03
N TRP A 11 -19.46 -9.52 2.21
CA TRP A 11 -20.44 -9.43 3.30
C TRP A 11 -19.79 -9.49 4.68
N ALA A 12 -18.79 -10.34 4.87
CA ALA A 12 -18.01 -10.40 6.11
C ALA A 12 -17.30 -9.08 6.39
N LEU A 13 -16.64 -8.48 5.38
CA LEU A 13 -15.97 -7.19 5.50
C LEU A 13 -16.95 -6.07 5.88
N VAL A 14 -18.09 -6.00 5.19
CA VAL A 14 -19.14 -4.99 5.47
C VAL A 14 -19.67 -5.15 6.89
N GLY A 15 -19.91 -6.38 7.35
CA GLY A 15 -20.36 -6.66 8.71
C GLY A 15 -19.35 -6.18 9.76
N VAL A 16 -18.07 -6.49 9.57
CA VAL A 16 -16.98 -6.05 10.47
C VAL A 16 -16.87 -4.52 10.48
N LEU A 17 -16.90 -3.88 9.32
CA LEU A 17 -16.81 -2.42 9.22
C LEU A 17 -18.00 -1.72 9.88
N SER A 18 -19.21 -2.25 9.68
CA SER A 18 -20.43 -1.74 10.30
C SER A 18 -20.35 -1.84 11.83
N LEU A 19 -19.94 -3.00 12.34
CA LEU A 19 -19.74 -3.21 13.78
C LEU A 19 -18.71 -2.23 14.35
N TYR A 20 -17.59 -2.06 13.64
CA TYR A 20 -16.54 -1.12 14.03
C TYR A 20 -17.04 0.34 14.11
N LEU A 21 -17.82 0.77 13.12
CA LEU A 21 -18.45 2.10 13.12
C LEU A 21 -19.42 2.27 14.29
N VAL A 22 -20.24 1.26 14.60
CA VAL A 22 -21.14 1.30 15.76
C VAL A 22 -20.34 1.43 17.06
N VAL A 23 -19.24 0.69 17.20
CA VAL A 23 -18.36 0.78 18.38
C VAL A 23 -17.72 2.17 18.49
N ILE A 24 -17.23 2.75 17.40
CA ILE A 24 -16.67 4.11 17.38
C ILE A 24 -17.73 5.14 17.79
N LEU A 25 -18.92 5.08 17.19
CA LEU A 25 -20.00 6.03 17.49
C LEU A 25 -20.45 5.91 18.94
N PHE A 26 -20.54 4.69 19.47
CA PHE A 26 -20.85 4.46 20.88
C PHE A 26 -19.76 5.00 21.81
N ARG A 27 -18.48 4.72 21.50
CA ARG A 27 -17.31 5.27 22.20
C ARG A 27 -17.26 6.80 22.18
N LEU A 28 -17.78 7.45 21.15
CA LEU A 28 -17.86 8.92 21.06
C LEU A 28 -19.09 9.49 21.77
N ALA A 29 -20.20 8.75 21.80
CA ALA A 29 -21.44 9.18 22.45
C ALA A 29 -21.38 9.09 23.99
N LEU A 30 -20.71 8.08 24.55
CA LEU A 30 -20.56 7.90 26.00
C LEU A 30 -19.82 9.03 26.73
N PRO A 31 -18.63 9.50 26.29
CA PRO A 31 -17.91 10.59 26.96
C PRO A 31 -18.64 11.93 26.83
N ARG A 32 -19.42 12.14 25.76
CA ARG A 32 -20.27 13.32 25.60
C ARG A 32 -21.45 13.34 26.57
N ARG A 33 -22.08 12.20 26.85
CA ARG A 33 -23.17 12.12 27.84
C ARG A 33 -22.65 12.34 29.27
N ALA A 34 -21.47 11.80 29.61
CA ALA A 34 -20.86 12.05 30.92
C ALA A 34 -20.50 13.54 31.11
N ARG A 35 -19.95 14.20 30.09
CA ARG A 35 -19.62 15.63 30.14
C ARG A 35 -20.86 16.53 30.16
N ALA A 36 -21.92 16.18 29.40
CA ALA A 36 -23.18 16.92 29.38
C ALA A 36 -23.94 16.86 30.73
N VAL A 37 -23.78 15.79 31.52
CA VAL A 37 -24.36 15.69 32.87
C VAL A 37 -23.56 16.53 33.88
N VAL A 38 -22.24 16.65 33.71
CA VAL A 38 -21.38 17.49 34.56
C VAL A 38 -21.57 18.99 34.28
N GLU A 39 -21.92 19.38 33.06
CA GLU A 39 -22.20 20.79 32.70
C GLU A 39 -23.56 21.31 33.20
N ALA A 40 -24.44 20.45 33.70
CA ALA A 40 -25.80 20.82 34.13
C ALA A 40 -25.94 21.19 35.62
N ALA A 41 -24.85 21.27 36.39
CA ALA A 41 -24.89 21.65 37.81
C ALA A 41 -23.88 22.76 38.12
N PRO A 42 -24.29 24.04 38.16
CA PRO A 42 -23.42 25.12 38.58
C PRO A 42 -23.75 25.51 40.02
N GLN A 43 -23.09 24.91 41.02
CA GLN A 43 -23.00 25.40 42.41
C GLN A 43 -21.71 24.81 43.03
N THR A 44 -20.91 25.47 43.87
CA THR A 44 -21.27 26.34 45.00
C THR A 44 -20.04 27.09 45.55
N GLN A 45 -20.26 28.34 45.94
CA GLN A 45 -19.81 29.00 47.19
C GLN A 45 -18.33 28.92 47.62
N VAL A 46 -17.62 30.05 47.45
CA VAL A 46 -16.51 30.42 48.35
C VAL A 46 -17.11 31.13 49.57
N VAL A 47 -16.92 30.49 50.72
CA VAL A 47 -17.32 30.92 52.05
C VAL A 47 -16.60 32.21 52.45
N GLU A 48 -17.36 33.20 52.90
CA GLU A 48 -16.90 34.41 53.58
C GLU A 48 -16.39 34.03 54.99
N ALA A 49 -15.15 34.41 55.31
CA ALA A 49 -14.52 34.17 56.62
C ALA A 49 -14.39 35.50 57.40
N PRO A 50 -14.73 35.55 58.71
CA PRO A 50 -14.75 36.79 59.49
C PRO A 50 -13.35 37.17 60.03
N PRO A 51 -13.09 38.45 60.35
CA PRO A 51 -11.76 38.90 60.75
C PRO A 51 -11.49 38.65 62.25
N ALA A 52 -10.41 37.93 62.56
CA ALA A 52 -9.85 37.86 63.90
C ALA A 52 -8.39 38.31 63.86
N ALA A 53 -8.12 39.44 64.49
CA ALA A 53 -6.79 39.99 64.70
C ALA A 53 -6.05 39.20 65.81
N VAL A 54 -4.85 38.71 65.52
CA VAL A 54 -3.80 38.55 66.55
C VAL A 54 -2.43 38.80 65.92
N ALA A 55 -1.67 39.65 66.60
CA ALA A 55 -0.39 40.19 66.18
C ALA A 55 0.80 39.26 66.46
N ALA A 56 1.79 39.38 65.57
CA ALA A 56 3.23 39.36 65.83
C ALA A 56 3.89 38.11 66.47
N ALA A 57 4.49 37.29 65.61
CA ALA A 57 5.83 36.72 65.82
C ALA A 57 6.45 36.42 64.44
N ALA A 58 7.19 37.39 63.89
CA ALA A 58 7.86 37.28 62.60
C ALA A 58 9.25 36.65 62.80
N GLU A 59 9.36 35.33 62.61
CA GLU A 59 10.61 34.73 62.14
C GLU A 59 10.77 35.04 60.65
N PRO A 60 11.96 35.45 60.16
CA PRO A 60 12.17 35.63 58.73
C PRO A 60 12.29 34.24 58.08
N ARG A 61 11.14 33.67 57.73
CA ARG A 61 11.04 32.53 56.83
C ARG A 61 11.68 32.94 55.49
N PRO A 62 12.64 32.19 54.93
CA PRO A 62 13.20 32.52 53.62
C PRO A 62 12.03 32.55 52.63
N ALA A 63 11.76 33.72 52.06
CA ALA A 63 10.77 33.87 51.01
C ALA A 63 11.26 33.02 49.83
N LEU A 64 10.63 31.87 49.64
CA LEU A 64 10.78 31.11 48.40
C LEU A 64 10.43 32.07 47.27
N PRO A 65 11.24 32.17 46.20
CA PRO A 65 10.93 33.06 45.10
C PRO A 65 9.62 32.60 44.47
N GLU A 66 8.55 33.37 44.70
CA GLU A 66 7.29 33.23 43.98
C GLU A 66 7.58 33.64 42.54
N ILE A 67 7.89 32.65 41.68
CA ILE A 67 8.13 32.88 40.26
C ILE A 67 6.86 33.58 39.73
N PRO A 68 6.96 34.81 39.21
CA PRO A 68 5.79 35.56 38.76
C PRO A 68 5.07 34.77 37.66
N LEU A 69 3.75 34.64 37.75
CA LEU A 69 2.90 33.96 36.75
C LEU A 69 3.18 34.44 35.31
N ALA A 70 3.58 35.70 35.14
CA ALA A 70 4.00 36.26 33.85
C ALA A 70 5.25 35.57 33.28
N GLU A 71 6.27 35.33 34.10
CA GLU A 71 7.52 34.68 33.69
C GLU A 71 7.28 33.20 33.36
N MET A 72 6.39 32.53 34.10
CA MET A 72 5.95 31.17 33.77
C MET A 72 5.23 31.08 32.42
N ASN A 73 4.35 32.04 32.12
CA ASN A 73 3.65 32.12 30.83
C ASN A 73 4.64 32.39 29.67
N GLU A 74 5.63 33.26 29.88
CA GLU A 74 6.68 33.50 28.87
C GLU A 74 7.49 32.23 28.56
N LEU A 75 7.84 31.44 29.58
CA LEU A 75 8.54 30.16 29.39
C LEU A 75 7.67 29.14 28.66
N GLU A 76 6.38 29.05 28.98
CA GLU A 76 5.42 28.18 28.28
C GLU A 76 5.27 28.59 26.81
N ILE A 77 5.12 29.89 26.52
CA ILE A 77 5.07 30.40 25.15
C ILE A 77 6.35 30.03 24.38
N GLN A 78 7.52 30.12 25.02
CA GLN A 78 8.78 29.72 24.38
C GLN A 78 8.85 28.21 24.12
N GLN A 79 8.37 27.38 25.05
CA GLN A 79 8.29 25.94 24.86
C GLN A 79 7.34 25.58 23.71
N LEU A 80 6.12 26.11 23.73
CA LEU A 80 5.13 25.90 22.66
C LEU A 80 5.67 26.34 21.29
N ARG A 81 6.44 27.43 21.22
CA ARG A 81 7.08 27.86 19.96
C ARG A 81 8.11 26.86 19.46
N ARG A 82 8.92 26.28 20.36
CA ARG A 82 9.88 25.22 20.00
C ARG A 82 9.15 23.98 19.53
N ASP A 83 8.12 23.56 20.26
CA ASP A 83 7.34 22.36 19.94
C ASP A 83 6.63 22.52 18.59
N ILE A 84 5.98 23.65 18.33
CA ILE A 84 5.37 23.94 17.02
C ILE A 84 6.42 23.92 15.91
N GLY A 85 7.63 24.42 16.17
CA GLY A 85 8.76 24.33 15.26
C GLY A 85 9.11 22.87 14.94
N GLN A 86 9.26 22.04 15.97
CA GLN A 86 9.56 20.62 15.84
C GLN A 86 8.45 19.87 15.09
N LEU A 87 7.19 20.04 15.49
CA LEU A 87 6.02 19.42 14.85
C LEU A 87 5.91 19.77 13.36
N ARG A 88 6.27 21.00 12.97
CA ARG A 88 6.32 21.39 11.55
C ARG A 88 7.41 20.64 10.80
N THR A 89 8.60 20.51 11.37
CA THR A 89 9.68 19.74 10.74
C THR A 89 9.34 18.26 10.61
N GLU A 90 8.68 17.67 11.60
CA GLU A 90 8.17 16.29 11.55
C GLU A 90 7.07 16.15 10.49
N GLN A 91 6.15 17.11 10.39
CA GLN A 91 5.14 17.09 9.32
C GLN A 91 5.76 17.18 7.94
N ASP A 92 6.74 18.05 7.74
CA ASP A 92 7.40 18.22 6.45
C ASP A 92 8.18 16.97 6.07
N PHE A 93 8.79 16.30 7.05
CA PHE A 93 9.42 14.99 6.87
C PHE A 93 8.40 13.90 6.49
N LEU A 94 7.31 13.76 7.24
CA LEU A 94 6.28 12.75 6.93
C LEU A 94 5.60 13.01 5.58
N ARG A 95 5.42 14.27 5.19
CA ARG A 95 4.90 14.63 3.87
C ARG A 95 5.86 14.23 2.76
N SER A 96 7.16 14.41 2.95
CA SER A 96 8.16 14.00 1.95
C SER A 96 8.24 12.48 1.83
N GLU A 97 8.20 11.75 2.95
CA GLU A 97 8.13 10.28 2.94
C GLU A 97 6.86 9.77 2.24
N LEU A 98 5.70 10.39 2.49
CA LEU A 98 4.46 10.00 1.83
C LEU A 98 4.53 10.23 0.32
N VAL A 99 5.12 11.34 -0.12
CA VAL A 99 5.35 11.60 -1.56
C VAL A 99 6.30 10.56 -2.16
N ALA A 100 7.39 10.23 -1.47
CA ALA A 100 8.32 9.18 -1.93
C ALA A 100 7.62 7.81 -2.05
N MET A 101 6.86 7.42 -1.03
CA MET A 101 6.10 6.16 -1.03
C MET A 101 5.03 6.13 -2.14
N ARG A 102 4.37 7.25 -2.43
CA ARG A 102 3.43 7.33 -3.55
C ARG A 102 4.11 7.19 -4.90
N LEU A 103 5.32 7.73 -5.04
CA LEU A 103 6.11 7.60 -6.26
C LEU A 103 6.52 6.14 -6.48
N ASP A 104 7.02 5.48 -5.42
CA ASP A 104 7.39 4.07 -5.43
C ASP A 104 6.19 3.16 -5.77
N MET A 105 5.04 3.38 -5.15
CA MET A 105 3.81 2.65 -5.48
C MET A 105 3.41 2.84 -6.95
N ASN A 106 3.53 4.05 -7.50
CA ASN A 106 3.23 4.32 -8.90
C ASN A 106 4.20 3.58 -9.83
N GLU A 107 5.49 3.57 -9.49
CA GLU A 107 6.51 2.83 -10.22
C GLU A 107 6.21 1.32 -10.22
N ILE A 108 5.94 0.74 -9.05
CA ILE A 108 5.59 -0.68 -8.91
C ILE A 108 4.35 -1.00 -9.73
N GLN A 109 3.28 -0.20 -9.63
CA GLN A 109 2.07 -0.38 -10.44
C GLN A 109 2.38 -0.31 -11.95
N GLY A 110 3.25 0.61 -12.37
CA GLY A 110 3.71 0.71 -13.75
C GLY A 110 4.51 -0.53 -14.19
N THR A 111 5.35 -1.10 -13.33
CA THR A 111 6.08 -2.35 -13.62
C THR A 111 5.13 -3.54 -13.72
N LEU A 112 4.16 -3.65 -12.81
CA LEU A 112 3.15 -4.71 -12.82
C LEU A 112 2.26 -4.62 -14.05
N ALA A 113 1.77 -3.43 -14.40
CA ALA A 113 0.98 -3.23 -15.62
C ALA A 113 1.75 -3.62 -16.88
N ARG A 114 3.06 -3.30 -16.95
CA ARG A 114 3.92 -3.74 -18.06
C ARG A 114 4.10 -5.27 -18.06
N ALA A 115 4.32 -5.87 -16.89
CA ALA A 115 4.46 -7.33 -16.76
C ALA A 115 3.16 -8.06 -17.12
N GLU A 116 2.00 -7.54 -16.73
CA GLU A 116 0.68 -8.05 -17.11
C GLU A 116 0.45 -7.96 -18.62
N VAL A 117 0.79 -6.83 -19.24
CA VAL A 117 0.72 -6.69 -20.72
C VAL A 117 1.70 -7.65 -21.41
N GLN A 118 2.88 -7.88 -20.84
CA GLN A 118 3.86 -8.85 -21.36
C GLN A 118 3.38 -10.30 -21.19
N ALA A 119 2.63 -10.60 -20.13
CA ALA A 119 2.09 -11.93 -19.84
C ALA A 119 0.80 -12.23 -20.61
N LEU A 120 -0.02 -11.21 -20.89
CA LEU A 120 -1.25 -11.31 -21.67
C LEU A 120 -1.02 -11.16 -23.17
N GLN A 121 0.08 -10.51 -23.58
CA GLN A 121 0.65 -10.81 -24.89
C GLN A 121 0.90 -12.31 -24.89
N PRO A 122 0.27 -13.08 -25.80
CA PRO A 122 0.79 -14.40 -26.09
C PRO A 122 2.27 -14.18 -26.34
N GLN A 123 3.13 -14.92 -25.65
CA GLN A 123 4.45 -15.14 -26.23
C GLN A 123 4.15 -15.75 -27.59
N ALA A 124 4.04 -14.91 -28.62
CA ALA A 124 3.96 -15.34 -30.00
C ALA A 124 5.18 -16.26 -30.10
N PRO A 125 4.95 -17.57 -30.18
CA PRO A 125 5.93 -18.57 -29.78
C PRO A 125 7.17 -18.27 -30.58
N GLN A 126 8.19 -17.67 -29.93
CA GLN A 126 9.34 -16.99 -30.55
C GLN A 126 9.21 -17.08 -32.06
N GLN A 127 8.36 -16.22 -32.66
CA GLN A 127 8.07 -16.34 -34.08
C GLN A 127 9.33 -15.82 -34.75
N TYR A 128 10.35 -16.68 -34.76
CA TYR A 128 11.30 -16.83 -35.83
C TYR A 128 10.42 -16.70 -37.05
N VAL A 129 10.41 -15.51 -37.63
CA VAL A 129 9.76 -15.25 -38.89
C VAL A 129 10.46 -16.21 -39.81
N ARG A 130 9.89 -17.42 -39.95
CA ARG A 130 10.36 -18.43 -40.86
C ARG A 130 10.21 -17.74 -42.19
N PRO A 131 11.29 -17.36 -42.89
CA PRO A 131 11.13 -16.96 -44.27
C PRO A 131 10.55 -18.20 -44.93
N VAL A 132 9.25 -18.16 -45.27
CA VAL A 132 8.59 -19.25 -45.97
C VAL A 132 9.13 -19.18 -47.38
N SER A 133 10.38 -19.63 -47.55
CA SER A 133 10.98 -19.82 -48.84
C SER A 133 10.19 -20.94 -49.53
N PRO A 134 9.94 -20.83 -50.85
CA PRO A 134 9.18 -21.85 -51.58
C PRO A 134 9.78 -23.25 -51.44
N GLN A 135 11.09 -23.34 -51.25
CA GLN A 135 11.85 -24.58 -51.00
C GLN A 135 11.40 -25.30 -49.72
N HIS A 136 10.99 -24.56 -48.70
CA HIS A 136 10.54 -25.15 -47.44
C HIS A 136 9.18 -25.85 -47.58
N SER A 137 8.28 -25.30 -48.40
CA SER A 137 6.96 -25.90 -48.68
C SER A 137 7.10 -27.23 -49.43
N GLU A 138 8.04 -27.32 -50.36
CA GLU A 138 8.35 -28.55 -51.09
C GLU A 138 8.94 -29.63 -50.17
N ALA A 139 9.86 -29.24 -49.27
CA ALA A 139 10.43 -30.14 -48.27
C ALA A 139 9.35 -30.73 -47.35
N MET A 140 8.38 -29.92 -46.91
CA MET A 140 7.24 -30.39 -46.10
C MET A 140 6.38 -31.43 -46.84
N LEU A 141 6.12 -31.23 -48.14
CA LEU A 141 5.36 -32.20 -48.95
C LEU A 141 6.09 -33.53 -49.14
N LEU A 142 7.41 -33.50 -49.28
CA LEU A 142 8.23 -34.72 -49.35
C LEU A 142 8.30 -35.43 -48.00
N ALA A 143 8.41 -34.67 -46.90
CA ALA A 143 8.40 -35.20 -45.54
C ALA A 143 7.08 -35.91 -45.20
N GLY A 144 5.93 -35.32 -45.55
CA GLY A 144 4.61 -35.95 -45.38
C GLY A 144 4.41 -37.21 -46.24
N ARG A 145 5.20 -37.40 -47.29
CA ARG A 145 5.25 -38.65 -48.08
C ARG A 145 6.20 -39.70 -47.50
N GLY A 146 6.85 -39.43 -46.37
CA GLY A 146 7.76 -40.35 -45.69
C GLY A 146 9.16 -40.44 -46.31
N VAL A 147 9.56 -39.47 -47.14
CA VAL A 147 10.90 -39.41 -47.72
C VAL A 147 11.94 -39.15 -46.61
N THR A 148 13.13 -39.76 -46.72
CA THR A 148 14.17 -39.62 -45.69
C THR A 148 14.80 -38.22 -45.68
N ALA A 149 15.21 -37.74 -44.51
CA ALA A 149 15.78 -36.39 -44.35
C ALA A 149 17.00 -36.12 -45.25
N ALA A 150 17.86 -37.11 -45.47
CA ALA A 150 19.00 -36.98 -46.37
C ALA A 150 18.58 -36.72 -47.82
N GLN A 151 17.56 -37.43 -48.31
CA GLN A 151 17.05 -37.26 -49.68
C GLN A 151 16.32 -35.92 -49.85
N ILE A 152 15.65 -35.43 -48.79
CA ILE A 152 15.00 -34.10 -48.80
C ILE A 152 16.04 -32.98 -48.84
N ALA A 153 17.13 -33.13 -48.06
CA ALA A 153 18.25 -32.19 -48.08
C ALA A 153 18.86 -32.06 -49.47
N ASP A 154 19.13 -33.20 -50.13
CA ASP A 154 19.68 -33.24 -51.49
C ASP A 154 18.71 -32.66 -52.54
N HIS A 155 17.40 -32.95 -52.42
CA HIS A 155 16.39 -32.51 -53.39
C HIS A 155 16.03 -31.02 -53.27
N CYS A 156 15.93 -30.50 -52.04
CA CYS A 156 15.52 -29.12 -51.79
C CYS A 156 16.71 -28.17 -51.60
N GLY A 157 17.95 -28.67 -51.60
CA GLY A 157 19.16 -27.87 -51.42
C GLY A 157 19.29 -27.26 -50.02
N ILE A 158 18.71 -27.92 -49.01
CA ILE A 158 18.72 -27.49 -47.60
C ILE A 158 19.67 -28.35 -46.77
N SER A 159 20.01 -27.91 -45.56
CA SER A 159 20.88 -28.71 -44.68
C SER A 159 20.17 -29.97 -44.18
N VAL A 160 20.94 -31.03 -43.88
CA VAL A 160 20.39 -32.28 -43.32
C VAL A 160 19.68 -32.03 -41.99
N ALA A 161 20.21 -31.15 -41.14
CA ALA A 161 19.58 -30.76 -39.88
C ALA A 161 18.23 -30.04 -40.09
N GLU A 162 18.12 -29.22 -41.13
CA GLU A 162 16.85 -28.56 -41.50
C GLU A 162 15.84 -29.58 -42.03
N ALA A 163 16.27 -30.55 -42.83
CA ALA A 163 15.42 -31.63 -43.33
C ALA A 163 14.93 -32.58 -42.22
N GLU A 164 15.76 -32.85 -41.21
CA GLU A 164 15.35 -33.63 -40.03
C GLU A 164 14.27 -32.90 -39.21
N LEU A 165 14.41 -31.59 -39.06
CA LEU A 165 13.39 -30.76 -38.42
C LEU A 165 12.07 -30.79 -39.19
N VAL A 166 12.11 -30.71 -40.52
CA VAL A 166 10.92 -30.84 -41.40
C VAL A 166 10.24 -32.19 -41.21
N CYS A 167 11.01 -33.28 -41.19
CA CYS A 167 10.48 -34.62 -40.97
C CYS A 167 9.85 -34.80 -39.58
N ALA A 168 10.46 -34.20 -38.54
CA ALA A 168 9.90 -34.22 -37.19
C ALA A 168 8.59 -33.42 -37.10
N LEU A 169 8.53 -32.27 -37.77
CA LEU A 169 7.33 -31.43 -37.81
C LEU A 169 6.18 -32.11 -38.55
N ALA A 170 6.43 -32.68 -39.73
CA ALA A 170 5.42 -33.41 -40.50
C ALA A 170 4.81 -34.59 -39.70
N ARG A 171 5.64 -35.34 -38.96
CA ARG A 171 5.16 -36.41 -38.07
C ARG A 171 4.32 -35.92 -36.90
N ALA A 172 4.59 -34.71 -36.41
CA ALA A 172 3.78 -34.11 -35.35
C ALA A 172 2.42 -33.62 -35.86
N GLU A 173 2.35 -33.19 -37.14
CA GLU A 173 1.11 -32.78 -37.81
C GLU A 173 0.22 -33.99 -38.18
N ASP A 174 0.79 -35.11 -38.62
CA ASP A 174 0.03 -36.33 -38.95
C ASP A 174 -0.54 -37.06 -37.71
N GLY A 175 -0.01 -36.76 -36.52
CA GLY A 175 -0.40 -37.38 -35.24
C GLY A 175 -1.45 -36.60 -34.43
N ALA A 176 -1.95 -35.48 -34.95
CA ALA A 176 -2.99 -34.63 -34.36
C ALA A 176 -4.34 -34.81 -35.08
#